data_AF-A8ZW47-F1
#
_entry.id   AF-A8ZW47-F1
#
_cell.length_a   1.000
_cell.length_b   1.000
_cell.length_c   1.000
_cell.angle_alpha   90.00
_cell.angle_beta   90.00
_cell.angle_gamma   90.00
#
_symmetry.space_group_name_H-M   'P 1'
#
loop_
_entity.id
_entity.type
_entity.pdbx_description
1 polymer ?
#
loop_
_entity_poly.entity_id
_entity_poly.type
_entity_poly.pdbx_seq_one_letter_code
_entity_poly.pdbx_strand_id
1 'polypeptide(L)'
;MQTRVQKDTGGEPLISILFAVNDSVSSRAAVDYLANLPFRPEDVRIRLAHVFRKPSSSEELMGKKFMAEQVNRYQTMLDEARERLVQGGFLPDHVDTELVTDPYDTIGDGIMDLFKKGTYNMVVIGRKRMSKAEEFVLGDPSVKLVRSLEGVAIVVIRS
;
A
#
# COMPACT_ATOMS: atom_id res chain seq x y z
N MET A 1 20.73 3.90 -44.57
CA MET A 1 21.01 3.61 -43.14
C MET A 1 19.71 3.13 -42.53
N GLN A 2 19.66 1.85 -42.12
CA GLN A 2 18.45 1.27 -41.53
C GLN A 2 18.25 1.81 -40.12
N THR A 3 17.12 2.48 -39.89
CA THR A 3 16.65 2.85 -38.55
C THR A 3 16.36 1.55 -37.79
N ARG A 4 17.22 1.23 -36.83
CA ARG A 4 17.00 0.13 -35.89
C ARG A 4 15.79 0.52 -35.04
N VAL A 5 14.63 -0.03 -35.37
CA VAL A 5 13.49 -0.10 -34.45
C VAL A 5 13.99 -0.90 -33.25
N GLN A 6 14.22 -0.23 -32.13
CA GLN A 6 14.36 -0.92 -30.85
C GLN A 6 13.04 -1.64 -30.61
N LYS A 7 13.12 -2.96 -30.67
CA LYS A 7 12.05 -3.86 -30.31
C LYS A 7 11.83 -3.65 -28.82
N ASP A 8 10.66 -3.12 -28.47
CA ASP A 8 10.22 -2.95 -27.09
C ASP A 8 10.14 -4.35 -26.47
N THR A 9 11.22 -4.75 -25.81
CA THR A 9 11.25 -5.97 -25.00
C THR A 9 10.44 -5.64 -23.77
N GLY A 10 9.24 -6.23 -23.66
CA GLY A 10 8.45 -6.23 -22.43
C GLY A 10 9.28 -6.80 -21.29
N GLY A 11 10.05 -5.93 -20.65
CA GLY A 11 10.83 -6.19 -19.46
C GLY A 11 9.94 -6.07 -18.24
N GLU A 12 10.33 -6.76 -17.17
CA GLU A 12 9.71 -6.57 -15.87
C GLU A 12 9.82 -5.09 -15.46
N PRO A 13 8.76 -4.50 -14.88
CA PRO A 13 8.76 -3.11 -14.43
C PRO A 13 9.98 -2.82 -13.54
N LEU A 14 10.68 -1.71 -13.80
CA LEU A 14 11.85 -1.30 -13.04
C LEU A 14 11.52 -0.97 -11.58
N ILE A 15 10.31 -0.48 -11.32
CA ILE A 15 9.83 -0.05 -10.00
C ILE A 15 8.63 -0.91 -9.62
N SER A 16 8.77 -1.65 -8.52
CA SER A 16 7.69 -2.45 -7.95
C SER A 16 7.34 -1.92 -6.56
N ILE A 17 6.13 -1.38 -6.46
CA ILE A 17 5.65 -0.64 -5.30
C ILE A 17 4.67 -1.50 -4.51
N LEU A 18 4.94 -1.72 -3.23
CA LEU A 18 3.92 -2.14 -2.26
C LEU A 18 3.36 -0.91 -1.57
N PHE A 19 2.09 -0.62 -1.79
CA PHE A 19 1.41 0.51 -1.18
C PHE A 19 0.38 0.01 -0.17
N ALA A 20 0.70 0.16 1.13
CA ALA A 20 -0.24 -0.12 2.20
C ALA A 20 -1.25 1.03 2.36
N VAL A 21 -2.50 0.76 2.01
CA VAL A 21 -3.61 1.70 2.03
C VAL A 21 -4.47 1.47 3.27
N ASN A 22 -4.93 2.55 3.89
CA ASN A 22 -5.94 2.50 4.96
C ASN A 22 -6.98 3.61 4.77
N ASP A 23 -8.06 3.58 5.53
CA ASP A 23 -9.09 4.62 5.44
C ASP A 23 -8.71 5.84 6.28
N SER A 24 -7.65 6.51 5.84
CA SER A 24 -7.19 7.76 6.43
C SER A 24 -6.99 8.83 5.38
N VAL A 25 -7.08 10.08 5.81
CA VAL A 25 -6.73 11.25 4.99
C VAL A 25 -5.28 11.13 4.47
N SER A 26 -4.36 10.65 5.31
CA SER A 26 -2.96 10.45 4.91
C SER A 26 -2.79 9.40 3.82
N SER A 27 -3.63 8.36 3.80
CA SER A 27 -3.58 7.34 2.74
C SER A 27 -4.15 7.87 1.43
N ARG A 28 -5.25 8.64 1.48
CA ARG A 28 -5.77 9.32 0.29
C ARG A 28 -4.75 10.30 -0.28
N ALA A 29 -4.14 11.12 0.59
CA ALA A 29 -3.04 12.01 0.20
C ALA A 29 -1.84 11.25 -0.38
N ALA A 30 -1.56 10.03 0.10
CA ALA A 30 -0.50 9.18 -0.45
C ALA A 30 -0.83 8.66 -1.85
N VAL A 31 -2.10 8.32 -2.13
CA VAL A 31 -2.56 7.97 -3.49
C VAL A 31 -2.39 9.15 -4.42
N ASP A 32 -2.87 10.32 -4.01
CA ASP A 32 -2.76 11.53 -4.83
C ASP A 32 -1.29 11.94 -5.03
N TYR A 33 -0.45 11.81 -4.01
CA TYR A 33 0.99 12.09 -4.12
C TYR A 33 1.65 11.15 -5.14
N LEU A 34 1.38 9.84 -5.06
CA LEU A 34 1.93 8.85 -5.98
C LEU A 34 1.44 9.05 -7.42
N ALA A 35 0.15 9.38 -7.60
CA ALA A 35 -0.47 9.70 -8.89
C ALA A 35 0.20 10.89 -9.61
N ASN A 36 0.77 11.82 -8.86
CA ASN A 36 1.40 13.02 -9.41
C ASN A 36 2.93 12.91 -9.56
N LEU A 37 3.55 11.78 -9.20
CA LEU A 37 4.97 11.60 -9.42
C LEU A 37 5.26 11.36 -10.91
N PRO A 38 6.38 11.89 -11.46
CA PRO A 38 6.69 11.83 -12.88
C PRO A 38 7.27 10.46 -13.27
N PHE A 39 6.55 9.39 -12.97
CA PHE A 39 6.89 8.04 -13.41
C PHE A 39 6.53 7.81 -14.87
N ARG A 40 7.24 6.88 -15.49
CA ARG A 40 6.82 6.25 -16.74
C ARG A 40 5.88 5.10 -16.39
N PRO A 41 4.60 5.12 -16.82
CA PRO A 41 3.62 4.09 -16.44
C PRO A 41 4.06 2.65 -16.75
N GLU A 42 4.82 2.46 -17.83
CA GLU A 42 5.39 1.17 -18.26
C GLU A 42 6.46 0.63 -17.31
N ASP A 43 7.17 1.51 -16.60
CA ASP A 43 8.28 1.14 -15.71
C ASP A 43 7.80 0.85 -14.27
N VAL A 44 6.52 1.07 -13.96
CA VAL A 44 5.98 0.95 -12.59
C VAL A 44 4.89 -0.10 -12.50
N ARG A 45 5.00 -0.98 -11.52
CA ARG A 45 3.92 -1.85 -11.04
C ARG A 45 3.62 -1.55 -9.58
N ILE A 46 2.34 -1.49 -9.24
CA ILE A 46 1.83 -1.13 -7.93
C ILE A 46 0.93 -2.25 -7.42
N ARG A 47 1.21 -2.72 -6.20
CA ARG A 47 0.26 -3.48 -5.41
C ARG A 47 -0.29 -2.58 -4.30
N LEU A 48 -1.56 -2.22 -4.43
CA LEU A 48 -2.33 -1.63 -3.35
C LEU A 48 -2.76 -2.74 -2.40
N ALA A 49 -2.45 -2.61 -1.12
CA ALA A 49 -2.81 -3.62 -0.15
C ALA A 49 -3.43 -3.01 1.10
N HIS A 50 -4.44 -3.67 1.64
CA HIS A 50 -4.93 -3.41 3.00
C HIS A 50 -4.73 -4.64 3.87
N VAL A 51 -4.16 -4.43 5.06
CA VAL A 51 -3.94 -5.49 6.05
C VAL A 51 -4.75 -5.18 7.31
N PHE A 52 -5.47 -6.18 7.81
CA PHE A 52 -6.13 -6.08 9.10
C PHE A 52 -5.13 -6.36 10.22
N ARG A 53 -5.27 -5.64 11.34
CA ARG A 53 -4.69 -6.06 12.61
C ARG A 53 -5.74 -6.81 13.43
N LYS A 54 -5.30 -7.57 14.42
CA LYS A 54 -6.19 -8.17 15.41
C LYS A 54 -7.04 -7.07 16.04
N PRO A 55 -8.37 -7.27 16.10
CA PRO A 55 -9.26 -6.33 16.76
C PRO A 55 -8.91 -6.25 18.25
N SER A 56 -9.09 -5.08 18.84
CA SER A 56 -9.13 -4.89 20.28
C SER A 56 -10.38 -5.57 20.85
N SER A 57 -10.39 -5.85 22.16
CA SER A 57 -11.56 -6.45 22.83
C SER A 57 -12.83 -5.61 22.65
N SER A 58 -12.71 -4.28 22.55
CA SER A 58 -13.83 -3.38 22.23
C SER A 58 -14.32 -3.53 20.79
N GLU A 59 -13.42 -3.73 19.83
CA GLU A 59 -13.79 -3.97 18.43
C GLU A 59 -14.45 -5.35 18.27
N GLU A 60 -13.96 -6.38 18.96
CA GLU A 60 -14.59 -7.71 18.99
C GLU A 60 -16.05 -7.67 19.50
N LEU A 61 -16.31 -6.83 20.51
CA LEU A 61 -17.65 -6.64 21.06
C LEU A 61 -18.67 -6.07 20.06
N MET A 62 -18.22 -5.39 18.99
CA MET A 62 -19.10 -4.86 17.94
C MET A 62 -19.70 -5.97 17.06
N GLY A 63 -19.19 -7.20 17.15
CA GLY A 63 -19.78 -8.39 16.55
C GLY A 63 -19.48 -8.61 15.06
N LYS A 64 -19.90 -9.77 14.55
CA LYS A 64 -19.55 -10.26 13.21
C LYS A 64 -20.05 -9.37 12.06
N LYS A 65 -21.23 -8.75 12.21
CA LYS A 65 -21.80 -7.88 11.18
C LYS A 65 -20.92 -6.64 10.94
N PHE A 66 -20.44 -6.02 12.02
CA PHE A 66 -19.52 -4.89 11.93
C PHE A 66 -18.23 -5.28 11.22
N MET A 67 -17.65 -6.44 11.54
CA MET A 67 -16.43 -6.93 10.87
C MET A 67 -16.64 -7.19 9.37
N ALA A 68 -17.79 -7.74 8.97
CA ALA A 68 -18.11 -7.94 7.57
C ALA A 68 -18.29 -6.62 6.80
N GLU A 69 -18.91 -5.60 7.42
CA GLU A 69 -19.02 -4.26 6.84
C GLU A 69 -17.65 -3.60 6.65
N GLN A 70 -16.70 -3.85 7.56
CA GLN A 70 -15.33 -3.36 7.42
C GLN A 70 -14.62 -3.97 6.20
N VAL A 71 -14.77 -5.28 5.95
CA VAL A 71 -14.19 -5.93 4.76
C VAL A 71 -14.68 -5.26 3.47
N ASN A 72 -15.99 -5.08 3.32
CA ASN A 72 -16.56 -4.41 2.15
C ASN A 72 -16.06 -2.96 2.01
N ARG A 73 -16.01 -2.21 3.12
CA ARG A 73 -15.51 -0.83 3.14
C ARG A 73 -14.07 -0.74 2.64
N TYR A 74 -13.19 -1.62 3.11
CA TYR A 74 -11.78 -1.61 2.70
C TYR A 74 -11.58 -2.12 1.28
N GLN A 75 -12.43 -3.04 0.79
CA GLN A 75 -12.41 -3.41 -0.63
C GLN A 75 -12.78 -2.21 -1.51
N THR A 76 -13.88 -1.52 -1.22
CA THR A 76 -14.28 -0.30 -1.97
C THR A 76 -13.18 0.75 -1.94
N MET A 77 -12.52 0.95 -0.80
CA MET A 77 -11.39 1.88 -0.68
C MET A 77 -10.21 1.49 -1.59
N LEU A 78 -9.88 0.20 -1.69
CA LEU A 78 -8.81 -0.27 -2.60
C LEU A 78 -9.19 -0.04 -4.06
N ASP A 79 -10.45 -0.30 -4.42
CA ASP A 79 -10.96 -0.10 -5.78
C ASP A 79 -10.91 1.39 -6.16
N GLU A 80 -11.36 2.28 -5.28
CA GLU A 80 -11.27 3.74 -5.47
C GLU A 80 -9.82 4.23 -5.59
N ALA A 81 -8.91 3.69 -4.77
CA ALA A 81 -7.48 4.03 -4.84
C ALA A 81 -6.86 3.58 -6.17
N ARG A 82 -7.23 2.38 -6.65
CA ARG A 82 -6.82 1.87 -7.96
C ARG A 82 -7.32 2.77 -9.08
N GLU A 83 -8.60 3.12 -9.05
CA GLU A 83 -9.20 4.00 -10.07
C GLU A 83 -8.48 5.36 -10.15
N ARG A 84 -8.14 5.96 -9.00
CA ARG A 84 -7.39 7.22 -8.98
C ARG A 84 -5.99 7.10 -9.58
N LEU A 85 -5.26 6.03 -9.28
CA LEU A 85 -3.94 5.81 -9.89
C LEU A 85 -4.06 5.61 -11.41
N VAL A 86 -5.06 4.85 -11.86
CA VAL A 86 -5.31 4.65 -13.30
C VAL A 86 -5.69 5.97 -13.99
N GLN A 87 -6.56 6.78 -13.36
CA GLN A 87 -6.89 8.12 -13.85
C GLN A 87 -5.68 9.06 -13.87
N GLY A 88 -4.71 8.85 -12.96
CA GLY A 88 -3.42 9.53 -12.93
C GLY A 88 -2.43 9.06 -14.01
N GLY A 89 -2.78 8.07 -14.83
CA GLY A 89 -1.98 7.61 -15.97
C GLY A 89 -1.25 6.30 -15.77
N PHE A 90 -1.36 5.64 -14.62
CA PHE A 90 -0.82 4.29 -14.43
C PHE A 90 -1.59 3.26 -15.27
N LEU A 91 -0.87 2.26 -15.80
CA LEU A 91 -1.49 1.20 -16.60
C LEU A 91 -2.41 0.33 -15.72
N PRO A 92 -3.68 0.06 -16.13
CA PRO A 92 -4.60 -0.77 -15.34
C PRO A 92 -4.05 -2.14 -14.95
N ASP A 93 -3.31 -2.79 -15.86
CA ASP A 93 -2.73 -4.12 -15.64
C ASP A 93 -1.46 -4.11 -14.76
N HIS A 94 -0.98 -2.90 -14.43
CA HIS A 94 0.13 -2.67 -13.52
C HIS A 94 -0.32 -2.24 -12.13
N VAL A 95 -1.64 -2.13 -11.87
CA VAL A 95 -2.17 -1.78 -10.55
C VAL A 95 -3.05 -2.92 -10.04
N ASP A 96 -2.50 -3.72 -9.13
CA ASP A 96 -3.19 -4.80 -8.43
C ASP A 96 -3.73 -4.33 -7.08
N THR A 97 -4.83 -4.92 -6.61
CA THR A 97 -5.37 -4.72 -5.25
C THR A 97 -5.34 -6.03 -4.47
N GLU A 98 -4.96 -5.98 -3.19
CA GLU A 98 -4.94 -7.13 -2.29
C GLU A 98 -5.55 -6.77 -0.92
N LEU A 99 -6.65 -7.43 -0.55
CA LEU A 99 -7.25 -7.31 0.77
C LEU A 99 -6.86 -8.52 1.62
N VAL A 100 -5.98 -8.34 2.59
CA VAL A 100 -5.51 -9.42 3.46
C VAL A 100 -6.41 -9.54 4.68
N THR A 101 -7.37 -10.46 4.63
CA THR A 101 -8.40 -10.63 5.67
C THR A 101 -7.91 -11.34 6.93
N ASP A 102 -6.84 -12.13 6.84
CA ASP A 102 -6.24 -12.76 8.02
C ASP A 102 -5.48 -11.69 8.84
N PRO A 103 -5.86 -11.45 10.10
CA PRO A 103 -5.34 -10.33 10.85
C PRO A 103 -3.93 -10.59 11.41
N TYR A 104 -3.10 -9.55 11.38
CA TYR A 104 -1.76 -9.53 11.98
C TYR A 104 -1.76 -8.92 13.39
N ASP A 105 -0.69 -9.12 14.15
CA ASP A 105 -0.54 -8.46 15.46
C ASP A 105 -0.44 -6.93 15.31
N THR A 106 0.32 -6.46 14.31
CA THR A 106 0.40 -5.04 13.96
C THR A 106 0.26 -4.83 12.46
N ILE A 107 -0.14 -3.62 12.04
CA ILE A 107 -0.15 -3.23 10.62
C ILE A 107 1.24 -3.39 10.01
N GLY A 108 2.29 -3.05 10.76
CA GLY A 108 3.67 -3.20 10.29
C GLY A 108 4.10 -4.66 10.07
N ASP A 109 3.54 -5.62 10.83
CA ASP A 109 3.75 -7.06 10.57
C ASP A 109 3.12 -7.47 9.24
N GLY A 110 1.89 -7.05 8.98
CA GLY A 110 1.20 -7.35 7.72
C GLY A 110 1.93 -6.80 6.50
N ILE A 111 2.38 -5.54 6.56
CA ILE A 111 3.14 -4.93 5.47
C ILE A 111 4.46 -5.68 5.25
N MET A 112 5.15 -6.09 6.31
CA MET A 112 6.40 -6.83 6.22
C MET A 112 6.21 -8.22 5.59
N ASP A 113 5.15 -8.92 5.97
CA ASP A 113 4.83 -10.24 5.42
C ASP A 113 4.49 -10.17 3.93
N LEU A 114 3.65 -9.20 3.54
CA LEU A 114 3.37 -8.91 2.13
C LEU A 114 4.64 -8.56 1.37
N PHE A 115 5.49 -7.70 1.92
CA PHE A 115 6.75 -7.31 1.31
C PHE A 115 7.64 -8.53 1.04
N LYS A 116 7.74 -9.47 1.98
CA LYS A 116 8.56 -10.70 1.84
C LYS A 116 7.99 -11.71 0.85
N LYS A 117 6.68 -11.71 0.63
CA LYS A 117 5.99 -12.61 -0.31
C LYS A 117 6.05 -12.14 -1.75
N GLY A 118 6.34 -10.86 -1.98
CA GLY A 118 6.52 -10.29 -3.31
C GLY A 118 7.93 -9.78 -3.55
N THR A 119 8.12 -9.21 -4.74
CA THR A 119 9.37 -8.52 -5.10
C THR A 119 9.04 -7.03 -5.20
N TYR A 120 9.47 -6.25 -4.21
CA TYR A 120 9.24 -4.82 -4.16
C TYR A 120 10.54 -4.09 -3.87
N ASN A 121 10.75 -2.97 -4.55
CA ASN A 121 11.88 -2.06 -4.29
C ASN A 121 11.42 -0.71 -3.72
N MET A 122 10.10 -0.53 -3.55
CA MET A 122 9.51 0.62 -2.88
C MET A 122 8.33 0.20 -2.00
N VAL A 123 8.23 0.78 -0.80
CA VAL A 123 7.07 0.67 0.08
C VAL A 123 6.50 2.07 0.33
N VAL A 124 5.21 2.25 0.06
CA VAL A 124 4.47 3.50 0.30
C VAL A 124 3.48 3.29 1.43
N ILE A 125 3.45 4.22 2.38
CA ILE A 125 2.49 4.22 3.49
C ILE A 125 1.96 5.63 3.77
N GLY A 126 0.68 5.73 4.13
CA GLY A 126 0.12 6.91 4.79
C GLY A 126 0.34 6.86 6.30
N ARG A 127 0.89 7.92 6.90
CA ARG A 127 1.09 8.03 8.35
C ARG A 127 0.13 9.03 8.99
N LYS A 128 -0.93 8.51 9.61
CA LYS A 128 -1.83 9.27 10.49
C LYS A 128 -1.09 9.73 11.75
N ARG A 129 -1.48 10.88 12.31
CA ARG A 129 -1.04 11.29 13.66
C ARG A 129 -1.56 10.33 14.71
N MET A 130 -0.63 9.75 15.47
CA MET A 130 -0.92 9.00 16.69
C MET A 130 -0.29 9.75 17.87
N SER A 131 -0.89 9.62 19.05
CA SER A 131 -0.27 10.02 20.30
C SER A 131 0.91 9.10 20.64
N LYS A 132 1.84 9.55 21.48
CA LYS A 132 2.97 8.72 21.92
C LYS A 132 2.53 7.44 22.64
N ALA A 133 1.41 7.48 23.35
CA ALA A 133 0.86 6.31 24.03
C ALA A 133 0.29 5.29 23.03
N GLU A 134 -0.46 5.75 22.03
CA GLU A 134 -0.94 4.88 20.95
C GLU A 134 0.23 4.27 20.16
N GLU A 135 1.25 5.06 19.84
CA GLU A 135 2.45 4.60 19.14
C GLU A 135 3.22 3.54 19.95
N PHE A 136 3.30 3.70 21.27
CA PHE A 136 3.92 2.71 22.15
C PHE A 136 3.16 1.38 22.18
N VAL A 137 1.82 1.41 22.12
CA VAL A 137 0.97 0.21 22.19
C VAL A 137 0.84 -0.49 20.84
N LEU A 138 0.60 0.26 19.77
CA LEU A 138 0.30 -0.27 18.42
C LEU A 138 1.55 -0.41 17.54
N GLY A 139 2.65 0.24 17.93
CA GLY A 139 3.85 0.40 17.12
C GLY A 139 3.69 1.46 16.01
N ASP A 140 4.82 1.85 15.42
CA ASP A 140 4.85 2.70 14.22
C ASP A 140 5.35 1.87 13.02
N PRO A 141 4.49 1.58 12.02
CA PRO A 141 4.88 0.87 10.82
C PRO A 141 6.06 1.54 10.08
N SER A 142 6.14 2.87 10.08
CA SER A 142 7.22 3.61 9.42
C SER A 142 8.58 3.32 10.07
N VAL A 143 8.64 3.33 11.40
CA VAL A 143 9.86 3.01 12.16
C VAL A 143 10.27 1.56 11.93
N LYS A 144 9.29 0.64 11.94
CA LYS A 144 9.55 -0.79 11.70
C LYS A 144 10.13 -1.03 10.31
N LEU A 145 9.53 -0.47 9.27
CA LEU A 145 9.98 -0.64 7.89
C LEU A 145 11.41 -0.09 7.70
N VAL A 146 11.68 1.13 8.19
CA VAL A 146 13.00 1.77 8.06
C VAL A 146 14.10 0.98 8.76
N ARG A 147 13.78 0.32 9.87
CA ARG A 147 14.75 -0.49 10.61
C ARG A 147 14.98 -1.88 10.03
N SER A 148 14.05 -2.40 9.24
CA SER A 148 14.04 -3.81 8.81
C SER A 148 14.32 -4.01 7.32
N LEU A 149 14.07 -3.02 6.48
CA LEU A 149 14.23 -3.14 5.03
C LEU A 149 15.53 -2.47 4.58
N GLU A 150 16.31 -3.19 3.78
CA GLU A 150 17.55 -2.71 3.16
C GLU A 150 17.39 -2.67 1.64
N GLY A 151 17.97 -1.66 0.98
CA GLY A 151 17.90 -1.52 -0.48
C GLY A 151 16.50 -1.18 -1.02
N VAL A 152 15.57 -0.75 -0.15
CA VAL A 152 14.17 -0.45 -0.48
C VAL A 152 13.88 1.02 -0.19
N ALA A 153 13.23 1.70 -1.13
CA ALA A 153 12.74 3.05 -0.88
C ALA A 153 11.50 3.01 0.03
N ILE A 154 11.49 3.81 1.09
CA ILE A 154 10.33 3.91 2.00
C ILE A 154 9.76 5.32 1.90
N VAL A 155 8.52 5.42 1.39
CA VAL A 155 7.82 6.69 1.20
C VAL A 155 6.72 6.80 2.25
N VAL A 156 6.87 7.78 3.14
CA VAL A 156 5.92 8.03 4.23
C VAL A 156 5.24 9.36 3.98
N ILE A 157 3.94 9.33 3.71
CA ILE A 157 3.15 10.54 3.46
C ILE A 157 2.38 10.93 4.71
N ARG A 158 2.48 12.20 5.08
CA ARG A 158 1.75 12.81 6.19
C ARG A 158 0.74 13.81 5.67
N SER A 159 -0.47 13.77 6.22
CA SER A 159 -1.52 14.79 6.08
C SER A 159 -1.72 15.53 7.39
#